data_AF-A0A8T5URG3-F1
#
_entry.id   AF-A0A8T5URG3-F1
#
_cell.length_a   1.000
_cell.length_b   1.000
_cell.length_c   1.000
_cell.angle_alpha   90.00
_cell.angle_beta   90.00
_cell.angle_gamma   90.00
#
_symmetry.space_group_name_H-M   'P 1'
#
loop_
_entity.id
_entity.type
_entity.pdbx_description
1 polymer ?
#
loop_
_entity_poly.entity_id
_entity_poly.type
_entity_poly.pdbx_seq_one_letter_code
_entity_poly.pdbx_strand_id
1 'polypeptide(L)'
;MVKVIKSAVKCYKKKTKKTVGGKRKIYEYNQYLVPLKRSDKFECSEEVFIIPQRQIEELVGEDISMAEEYLKNLGVKDSNIEVYERELAELEWKHNELSKSYKELVSKHTKTNKKLRLEDERLKSLEEDKRKLMNKLEEVSGAYKTLKTNYELESEKNKVLEDELNIQKDKDIWTSLKSRLGSKKDGEGE
;
A
#
# COMPACT_ATOMS: atom_id res chain seq x y z
N MET A 1 -54.07 51.75 25.74
CA MET A 1 -53.15 50.88 26.51
C MET A 1 -52.46 49.93 25.54
N VAL A 2 -51.19 50.15 25.23
CA VAL A 2 -50.41 49.27 24.34
C VAL A 2 -49.96 48.06 25.13
N LYS A 3 -50.49 46.87 24.81
CA LYS A 3 -50.00 45.61 25.39
C LYS A 3 -48.66 45.26 24.74
N VAL A 4 -47.57 45.56 25.43
CA VAL A 4 -46.24 45.05 25.07
C VAL A 4 -46.24 43.55 25.33
N ILE A 5 -46.42 42.74 24.28
CA ILE A 5 -46.29 41.29 24.36
C ILE A 5 -44.80 40.97 24.29
N LYS A 6 -44.17 40.77 25.45
CA LYS A 6 -42.79 40.24 25.51
C LYS A 6 -42.81 38.76 25.10
N SER A 7 -42.53 38.47 23.83
CA SER A 7 -42.37 37.12 23.29
C SER A 7 -40.98 36.57 23.59
N ALA A 8 -40.69 36.29 24.86
CA ALA A 8 -39.44 35.63 25.22
C ALA A 8 -39.56 34.11 24.93
N VAL A 9 -38.93 33.65 23.85
CA VAL A 9 -38.82 32.23 23.50
C VAL A 9 -37.50 31.69 24.05
N LYS A 10 -37.52 30.58 24.78
CA LYS A 10 -36.29 29.93 25.29
C LYS A 10 -35.56 29.25 24.14
N CYS A 11 -34.32 29.65 23.86
CA CYS A 11 -33.42 28.93 22.95
C CYS A 11 -32.35 28.20 23.77
N TYR A 12 -32.07 26.93 23.45
CA TYR A 12 -30.85 26.27 23.92
C TYR A 12 -30.12 25.58 22.79
N LYS A 13 -28.79 25.61 22.85
CA LYS A 13 -27.91 24.89 21.91
C LYS A 13 -27.91 23.42 22.26
N LYS A 14 -28.57 22.60 21.43
CA LYS A 14 -28.56 21.15 21.56
C LYS A 14 -27.45 20.57 20.71
N LYS A 15 -26.51 19.87 21.36
CA LYS A 15 -25.43 19.15 20.67
C LYS A 15 -25.86 17.70 20.47
N THR A 16 -25.85 17.22 19.23
CA THR A 16 -26.08 15.80 18.92
C THR A 16 -24.86 15.21 18.22
N LYS A 17 -24.45 14.02 18.63
CA LYS A 17 -23.35 13.29 17.98
C LYS A 17 -23.96 12.33 16.95
N LYS A 18 -23.65 12.52 15.67
CA LYS A 18 -24.06 11.61 14.60
C LYS A 18 -22.82 11.06 13.89
N THR A 19 -22.87 9.80 13.46
CA THR A 19 -21.80 9.21 12.66
C THR A 19 -22.16 9.38 11.19
N VAL A 20 -21.36 10.16 10.46
CA VAL A 20 -21.57 10.43 9.03
C VAL A 20 -20.29 10.08 8.30
N GLY A 21 -20.35 9.12 7.37
CA GLY A 21 -19.19 8.63 6.63
C GLY A 21 -18.14 7.91 7.49
N GLY A 22 -18.56 7.19 8.54
CA GLY A 22 -17.66 6.44 9.43
C GLY A 22 -16.91 7.29 10.48
N LYS A 23 -17.08 8.62 10.47
CA LYS A 23 -16.52 9.53 11.49
C LYS A 23 -17.64 10.11 12.35
N ARG A 24 -17.46 10.15 13.67
CA ARG A 24 -18.40 10.82 14.60
C ARG A 24 -18.24 12.34 14.46
N LYS A 25 -19.31 13.03 14.10
CA LYS A 25 -19.40 14.50 14.05
C LYS A 25 -20.40 15.00 15.08
N ILE A 26 -20.13 16.16 15.66
CA ILE A 26 -21.03 16.83 16.62
C ILE A 26 -21.72 17.96 15.86
N TYR A 27 -23.05 17.95 15.88
CA TYR A 27 -23.89 18.98 15.28
C TYR A 27 -24.55 19.78 16.39
N GLU A 28 -24.52 21.10 16.28
CA GLU A 28 -25.19 22.02 17.22
C GLU A 28 -26.34 22.71 16.49
N TYR A 29 -27.52 22.72 17.10
CA TYR A 29 -28.66 23.47 16.59
C TYR A 29 -29.45 24.10 17.74
N ASN A 30 -30.12 25.21 17.43
CA ASN A 30 -30.96 25.95 18.34
C ASN A 30 -32.34 25.28 18.43
N GLN A 31 -32.78 24.91 19.65
CA GLN A 31 -34.12 24.37 19.89
C GLN A 31 -34.92 25.35 20.77
N TYR A 32 -36.12 25.71 20.31
CA TYR A 32 -37.01 26.65 20.97
C TYR A 32 -38.13 25.92 21.73
N LEU A 33 -38.39 26.27 22.99
CA LEU A 33 -39.37 25.58 23.84
C LEU A 33 -40.38 26.57 24.47
N VAL A 34 -41.67 26.23 24.41
CA VAL A 34 -42.80 26.94 25.03
C VAL A 34 -43.52 25.94 25.96
N PRO A 35 -43.83 26.20 27.25
CA PRO A 35 -43.78 27.45 28.03
C PRO A 35 -42.72 27.48 29.18
N LEU A 36 -42.52 28.66 29.79
CA LEU A 36 -41.37 29.05 30.66
C LEU A 36 -41.50 28.69 32.17
N LYS A 37 -40.37 28.40 32.85
CA LYS A 37 -40.24 28.36 34.33
C LYS A 37 -39.42 29.56 34.84
N ARG A 38 -39.74 30.07 36.04
CA ARG A 38 -39.19 31.32 36.63
C ARG A 38 -37.69 31.31 36.99
N SER A 39 -37.02 30.16 36.98
CA SER A 39 -35.67 29.99 37.57
C SER A 39 -34.50 30.18 36.60
N ASP A 40 -34.75 30.48 35.31
CA ASP A 40 -33.73 30.36 34.28
C ASP A 40 -33.20 31.73 33.82
N LYS A 41 -31.91 31.99 34.06
CA LYS A 41 -31.17 33.17 33.58
C LYS A 41 -30.39 32.84 32.32
N PHE A 42 -30.83 33.29 31.13
CA PHE A 42 -30.06 33.13 29.88
C PHE A 42 -30.29 34.29 28.90
N GLU A 43 -29.23 34.67 28.17
CA GLU A 43 -29.24 35.65 27.08
C GLU A 43 -29.56 34.97 25.75
N CYS A 44 -30.61 35.44 25.06
CA CYS A 44 -30.95 35.05 23.68
C CYS A 44 -31.11 36.34 22.88
N SER A 45 -30.14 36.62 22.01
CA SER A 45 -30.09 37.84 21.20
C SER A 45 -30.48 37.54 19.76
N GLU A 46 -31.76 37.31 19.50
CA GLU A 46 -32.38 37.42 18.17
C GLU A 46 -33.87 37.62 18.38
N GLU A 47 -34.37 38.82 18.05
CA GLU A 47 -35.77 39.21 18.23
C GLU A 47 -36.64 38.46 17.21
N VAL A 48 -37.38 37.45 17.67
CA VAL A 48 -38.37 36.75 16.85
C VAL A 48 -39.75 37.35 17.11
N PHE A 49 -40.32 37.97 16.07
CA PHE A 49 -41.69 38.49 16.09
C PHE A 49 -42.67 37.37 15.72
N ILE A 50 -43.60 37.07 16.63
CA ILE A 50 -44.70 36.15 16.37
C ILE A 50 -45.96 36.99 16.14
N ILE A 51 -46.47 37.02 14.91
CA ILE A 51 -47.69 37.75 14.56
C ILE A 51 -48.88 36.79 14.65
N PRO A 52 -49.88 37.05 15.51
CA PRO A 52 -51.11 36.28 15.57
C PRO A 52 -51.90 36.37 14.26
N GLN A 53 -52.43 35.23 13.78
CA GLN A 53 -53.13 35.12 12.50
C GLN A 53 -54.23 36.17 12.29
N ARG A 54 -54.98 36.53 13.34
CA ARG A 54 -56.06 37.53 13.29
C ARG A 54 -55.57 38.95 12.99
N GLN A 55 -54.32 39.27 13.35
CA GLN A 55 -53.73 40.58 13.09
C GLN A 55 -53.18 40.70 11.66
N ILE A 56 -52.93 39.58 10.99
CA ILE A 56 -52.57 39.57 9.56
C ILE A 56 -53.80 39.97 8.72
N GLU A 57 -54.99 39.49 9.09
CA GLU A 57 -56.24 39.83 8.39
C GLU A 57 -56.61 41.32 8.51
N GLU A 58 -56.30 41.97 9.65
CA GLU A 58 -56.48 43.42 9.83
C GLU A 58 -55.41 44.27 9.14
N LEU A 59 -54.19 43.73 8.93
CA LEU A 59 -53.07 44.46 8.32
C LEU A 59 -53.09 44.44 6.78
N VAL A 60 -53.74 43.45 6.15
CA VAL A 60 -53.67 43.18 4.70
C VAL A 60 -55.01 43.49 4.01
N GLY A 61 -55.80 44.44 4.51
CA GLY A 61 -57.16 44.74 4.02
C GLY A 61 -57.30 44.69 2.49
N GLU A 62 -58.34 43.99 1.99
CA GLU A 62 -58.75 43.74 0.59
C GLU A 62 -57.68 43.41 -0.50
N ASP A 63 -56.37 43.43 -0.19
CA ASP A 63 -55.28 43.08 -1.10
C ASP A 63 -54.92 41.58 -1.03
N ILE A 64 -55.94 40.74 -1.03
CA ILE A 64 -55.79 39.28 -1.09
C ILE A 64 -55.11 38.86 -2.42
N SER A 65 -55.25 39.67 -3.47
CA SER A 65 -54.66 39.41 -4.80
C SER A 65 -53.13 39.47 -4.81
N MET A 66 -52.52 40.41 -4.06
CA MET A 66 -51.06 40.47 -3.93
C MET A 66 -50.52 39.35 -3.06
N ALA A 67 -51.25 38.94 -2.02
CA ALA A 67 -50.89 37.77 -1.22
C ALA A 67 -50.99 36.47 -2.04
N GLU A 68 -52.02 36.33 -2.88
CA GLU A 68 -52.16 35.21 -3.82
C GLU A 68 -51.06 35.20 -4.88
N GLU A 69 -50.66 36.34 -5.46
CA GLU A 69 -49.50 36.43 -6.37
C GLU A 69 -48.18 36.11 -5.66
N TYR A 70 -47.99 36.56 -4.42
CA TYR A 70 -46.83 36.19 -3.61
C TYR A 70 -46.79 34.68 -3.30
N LEU A 71 -47.94 34.07 -3.01
CA LEU A 71 -48.10 32.62 -2.82
C LEU A 71 -47.90 31.84 -4.13
N LYS A 72 -48.30 32.40 -5.27
CA LYS A 72 -48.07 31.83 -6.60
C LYS A 72 -46.59 31.88 -7.00
N ASN A 73 -45.89 32.96 -6.64
CA ASN A 73 -44.43 33.09 -6.76
C ASN A 73 -43.68 32.18 -5.77
N LEU A 74 -44.29 31.81 -4.63
CA LEU A 74 -43.81 30.72 -3.78
C LEU A 74 -43.98 29.35 -4.46
N GLY A 75 -45.01 29.13 -5.27
CA GLY A 75 -45.13 27.93 -6.12
C GLY A 75 -43.99 27.76 -7.13
N VAL A 76 -43.36 28.85 -7.58
CA VAL A 76 -42.11 28.79 -8.37
C VAL A 76 -40.93 28.29 -7.51
N LYS A 77 -40.93 28.59 -6.20
CA LYS A 77 -39.95 28.01 -5.26
C LYS A 77 -40.20 26.52 -5.05
N ASP A 78 -41.45 26.05 -5.04
CA ASP A 78 -41.76 24.61 -4.96
C ASP A 78 -41.22 23.86 -6.19
N SER A 79 -41.34 24.42 -7.40
CA SER A 79 -40.71 23.83 -8.59
C SER A 79 -39.18 23.77 -8.52
N ASN A 80 -38.54 24.76 -7.89
CA ASN A 80 -37.10 24.76 -7.68
C ASN A 80 -36.68 23.76 -6.58
N ILE A 81 -37.51 23.57 -5.55
CA ILE A 81 -37.29 22.57 -4.51
C ILE A 81 -37.29 21.16 -5.12
N GLU A 82 -38.27 20.83 -5.96
CA GLU A 82 -38.31 19.54 -6.67
C GLU A 82 -37.11 19.32 -7.60
N VAL A 83 -36.57 20.39 -8.19
CA VAL A 83 -35.33 20.32 -8.99
C VAL A 83 -34.13 20.03 -8.08
N TYR A 84 -33.99 20.75 -6.96
CA TYR A 84 -32.90 20.53 -6.01
C TYR A 84 -32.95 19.15 -5.34
N GLU A 85 -34.14 18.64 -5.03
CA GLU A 85 -34.30 17.29 -4.48
C GLU A 85 -33.86 16.22 -5.47
N ARG A 86 -34.17 16.40 -6.77
CA ARG A 86 -33.68 15.51 -7.83
C ARG A 86 -32.16 15.59 -7.99
N GLU A 87 -31.59 16.79 -8.00
CA GLU A 87 -30.13 16.98 -8.07
C GLU A 87 -29.43 16.36 -6.86
N LEU A 88 -29.98 16.52 -5.65
CA LEU A 88 -29.45 15.88 -4.44
C LEU A 88 -29.51 14.36 -4.53
N ALA A 89 -30.63 13.79 -4.97
CA ALA A 89 -30.75 12.34 -5.14
C ALA A 89 -29.74 11.79 -6.17
N GLU A 90 -29.54 12.51 -7.27
CA GLU A 90 -28.54 12.15 -8.28
C GLU A 90 -27.11 12.24 -7.73
N LEU A 91 -26.79 13.29 -6.98
CA LEU A 91 -25.49 13.45 -6.32
C LEU A 91 -25.24 12.37 -5.27
N GLU A 92 -26.24 12.01 -4.47
CA GLU A 92 -26.15 10.92 -3.50
C GLU A 92 -25.90 9.58 -4.19
N TRP A 93 -26.57 9.32 -5.31
CA TRP A 93 -26.35 8.12 -6.12
C TRP A 93 -24.92 8.06 -6.68
N LYS A 94 -24.46 9.15 -7.32
CA LYS A 94 -23.09 9.28 -7.84
C LYS A 94 -22.04 9.09 -6.74
N HIS A 95 -22.27 9.69 -5.57
CA HIS A 95 -21.38 9.54 -4.42
C HIS A 95 -21.34 8.09 -3.93
N ASN A 96 -22.48 7.40 -3.87
CA ASN A 96 -22.52 5.99 -3.46
C ASN A 96 -21.82 5.07 -4.46
N GLU A 97 -21.98 5.30 -5.76
CA GLU A 97 -21.29 4.55 -6.80
C GLU A 97 -19.77 4.77 -6.74
N LEU A 98 -19.34 6.03 -6.60
CA LEU A 98 -17.93 6.39 -6.42
C LEU A 98 -17.34 5.79 -5.14
N SER A 99 -18.11 5.76 -4.05
CA SER A 99 -17.67 5.14 -2.79
C SER A 99 -17.45 3.64 -2.93
N LYS A 100 -18.31 2.94 -3.68
CA LYS A 100 -18.16 1.52 -3.97
C LYS A 100 -16.93 1.26 -4.84
N SER A 101 -16.78 1.99 -5.94
CA SER A 101 -15.64 1.83 -6.85
C SER A 101 -14.30 2.12 -6.15
N TYR A 102 -14.26 3.15 -5.30
CA TYR A 102 -13.07 3.45 -4.49
C TYR A 102 -12.72 2.31 -3.52
N LYS A 103 -13.71 1.77 -2.80
CA LYS A 103 -13.48 0.64 -1.87
C LYS A 103 -12.95 -0.59 -2.61
N GLU A 104 -13.50 -0.89 -3.78
CA GLU A 104 -13.03 -1.98 -4.63
C GLU A 104 -11.59 -1.74 -5.10
N LEU A 105 -11.27 -0.52 -5.53
CA LEU A 105 -9.93 -0.15 -5.96
C LEU A 105 -8.91 -0.29 -4.84
N VAL A 106 -9.23 0.21 -3.64
CA VAL A 106 -8.38 0.07 -2.45
C VAL A 106 -8.19 -1.40 -2.08
N SER A 107 -9.25 -2.21 -2.14
CA SER A 107 -9.17 -3.65 -1.90
C SER A 107 -8.26 -4.35 -2.93
N LYS A 108 -8.40 -4.03 -4.21
CA LYS A 108 -7.50 -4.53 -5.26
C LYS A 108 -6.05 -4.11 -5.01
N HIS A 109 -5.82 -2.83 -4.73
CA HIS A 109 -4.49 -2.29 -4.44
C HIS A 109 -3.83 -2.98 -3.23
N THR A 110 -4.56 -3.20 -2.14
CA THR A 110 -4.02 -3.88 -0.94
C THR A 110 -3.62 -5.32 -1.24
N LYS A 111 -4.42 -6.05 -2.05
CA LYS A 111 -4.08 -7.41 -2.50
C LYS A 111 -2.83 -7.42 -3.38
N THR A 112 -2.74 -6.49 -4.34
CA THR A 112 -1.58 -6.37 -5.23
C THR A 112 -0.31 -6.03 -4.44
N ASN A 113 -0.39 -5.08 -3.50
CA ASN A 113 0.75 -4.69 -2.68
C ASN A 113 1.25 -5.84 -1.78
N LYS A 114 0.33 -6.68 -1.26
CA LYS A 114 0.72 -7.89 -0.54
C LYS A 114 1.48 -8.88 -1.43
N LYS A 115 1.03 -9.09 -2.68
CA LYS A 115 1.74 -9.94 -3.64
C LYS A 115 3.13 -9.38 -3.96
N LEU A 116 3.22 -8.07 -4.19
CA LEU A 116 4.49 -7.40 -4.50
C LEU A 116 5.52 -7.62 -3.38
N ARG A 117 5.11 -7.47 -2.11
CA ARG A 117 5.99 -7.74 -0.97
C ARG A 117 6.52 -9.17 -0.91
N LEU A 118 5.66 -10.15 -1.22
CA LEU A 118 6.09 -11.56 -1.25
C LEU A 118 7.07 -11.83 -2.39
N GLU A 119 6.87 -11.22 -3.56
CA GLU A 119 7.83 -11.33 -4.67
C GLU A 119 9.16 -10.60 -4.35
N ASP A 120 9.13 -9.46 -3.66
CA ASP A 120 10.34 -8.78 -3.20
C ASP A 120 11.14 -9.63 -2.20
N GLU A 121 10.47 -10.28 -1.26
CA GLU A 121 11.12 -11.23 -0.33
C GLU A 121 11.72 -12.42 -1.08
N ARG A 122 11.00 -12.94 -2.08
CA ARG A 122 11.49 -14.03 -2.94
C ARG A 122 12.72 -13.59 -3.74
N LEU A 123 12.71 -12.39 -4.32
CA LEU A 123 13.86 -11.84 -5.05
C LEU A 123 15.09 -11.72 -4.14
N LYS A 124 14.94 -11.20 -2.92
CA LYS A 124 16.04 -11.13 -1.95
C LYS A 124 16.62 -12.51 -1.64
N SER A 125 15.76 -13.52 -1.41
CA SER A 125 16.23 -14.88 -1.17
C SER A 125 17.01 -15.46 -2.36
N LEU A 126 16.54 -15.23 -3.59
CA LEU A 126 17.22 -15.66 -4.81
C LEU A 126 18.56 -14.93 -5.03
N GLU A 127 18.64 -13.64 -4.68
CA GLU A 127 19.89 -12.88 -4.75
C GLU A 127 20.94 -13.38 -3.74
N GLU A 128 20.50 -13.74 -2.53
CA GLU A 128 21.36 -14.36 -1.52
C GLU A 128 21.86 -15.73 -1.98
N ASP A 129 20.98 -16.57 -2.53
CA ASP A 129 21.35 -17.88 -3.03
C ASP A 129 22.27 -17.80 -4.24
N LYS A 130 22.03 -16.85 -5.16
CA LYS A 130 22.96 -16.54 -6.26
C LYS A 130 24.34 -16.20 -5.73
N ARG A 131 24.43 -15.36 -4.69
CA ARG A 131 25.71 -14.96 -4.07
C ARG A 131 26.43 -16.16 -3.46
N LYS A 132 25.71 -17.02 -2.72
CA LYS A 132 26.28 -18.25 -2.15
C LYS A 132 26.79 -19.19 -3.24
N LEU A 133 26.03 -19.35 -4.33
CA LEU A 133 26.43 -20.20 -5.46
C LEU A 133 27.65 -19.64 -6.18
N MET A 134 27.74 -18.32 -6.37
CA MET A 134 28.93 -17.67 -6.94
C MET A 134 30.18 -17.92 -6.09
N ASN A 135 30.08 -17.78 -4.77
CA ASN A 135 31.22 -18.05 -3.87
C ASN A 135 31.66 -19.53 -3.96
N LYS A 136 30.71 -20.47 -3.95
CA LYS A 136 31.01 -21.90 -4.13
C LYS A 136 31.66 -22.19 -5.47
N LEU A 137 31.21 -21.53 -6.53
CA LEU A 137 31.80 -21.68 -7.86
C LEU A 137 33.25 -21.18 -7.87
N GLU A 138 33.52 -20.06 -7.21
CA GLU A 138 34.86 -19.50 -7.10
C GLU A 138 35.80 -20.43 -6.32
N GLU A 139 35.35 -20.96 -5.18
CA GLU A 139 36.08 -21.95 -4.38
C GLU A 139 36.41 -23.21 -5.20
N VAL A 140 35.43 -23.79 -5.88
CA VAL A 140 35.61 -24.97 -6.74
C VAL A 140 36.56 -24.66 -7.90
N SER A 141 36.45 -23.47 -8.50
CA SER A 141 37.35 -23.06 -9.59
C SER A 141 38.80 -22.92 -9.12
N GLY A 142 39.02 -22.42 -7.90
CA GLY A 142 40.34 -22.32 -7.27
C GLY A 142 40.92 -23.70 -6.99
N ALA A 143 40.12 -24.59 -6.39
CA ALA A 143 40.51 -25.98 -6.15
C ALA A 143 40.86 -26.70 -7.46
N TYR A 144 40.06 -26.52 -8.52
CA TYR A 144 40.34 -27.09 -9.83
C TYR A 144 41.66 -26.58 -10.43
N LYS A 145 41.94 -25.27 -10.35
CA LYS A 145 43.21 -24.71 -10.84
C LYS A 145 44.42 -25.31 -10.12
N THR A 146 44.37 -25.40 -8.79
CA THR A 146 45.45 -25.99 -7.99
C THR A 146 45.64 -27.48 -8.28
N LEU A 147 44.54 -28.22 -8.43
CA LEU A 147 44.60 -29.63 -8.79
C LEU A 147 45.21 -29.83 -10.19
N LYS A 148 44.82 -28.98 -11.15
CA LYS A 148 45.36 -29.01 -12.51
C LYS A 148 46.86 -28.74 -12.53
N THR A 149 47.34 -27.72 -11.82
CA THR A 149 48.78 -27.43 -11.73
C THR A 149 49.55 -28.55 -11.06
N ASN A 150 48.99 -29.15 -10.00
CA ASN A 150 49.63 -30.29 -9.32
C ASN A 150 49.70 -31.51 -10.23
N TYR A 151 48.63 -31.78 -11.00
CA TYR A 151 48.61 -32.86 -11.98
C TYR A 151 49.65 -32.66 -13.09
N GLU A 152 49.76 -31.44 -13.63
CA GLU A 152 50.77 -31.11 -14.65
C GLU A 152 52.19 -31.31 -14.12
N LEU A 153 52.48 -30.83 -12.90
CA LEU A 153 53.77 -31.01 -12.24
C LEU A 153 54.10 -32.49 -12.02
N GLU A 154 53.14 -33.28 -11.52
CA GLU A 154 53.35 -34.70 -11.26
C GLU A 154 53.50 -35.50 -12.57
N SER A 155 52.79 -35.10 -13.62
CA SER A 155 52.98 -35.68 -14.96
C SER A 155 54.38 -35.40 -15.51
N GLU A 156 54.95 -34.22 -15.28
CA GLU A 156 56.33 -33.91 -15.68
C GLU A 156 57.35 -34.73 -14.89
N LYS A 157 57.19 -34.83 -13.56
CA LYS A 157 58.06 -35.68 -12.73
C LYS A 157 58.04 -37.14 -13.18
N ASN A 158 56.85 -37.67 -13.49
CA ASN A 158 56.73 -39.04 -13.97
C ASN A 158 57.46 -39.25 -15.29
N LYS A 159 57.41 -38.28 -16.22
CA LYS A 159 58.20 -38.35 -17.47
C LYS A 159 59.70 -38.40 -17.19
N VAL A 160 60.19 -37.55 -16.30
CA VAL A 160 61.62 -37.53 -15.93
C VAL A 160 62.05 -38.87 -15.31
N LEU A 161 61.24 -39.42 -14.40
CA LEU A 161 61.51 -40.73 -13.80
C LEU A 161 61.48 -41.87 -14.82
N GLU A 162 60.57 -41.82 -15.78
CA GLU A 162 60.45 -42.82 -16.85
C GLU A 162 61.66 -42.76 -17.79
N ASP A 163 62.14 -41.57 -18.13
CA ASP A 163 63.36 -41.35 -18.89
C ASP A 163 64.61 -41.85 -18.12
N GLU A 164 64.73 -41.54 -16.82
CA GLU A 164 65.83 -42.04 -15.97
C GLU A 164 65.84 -43.56 -15.88
N LEU A 165 64.66 -44.18 -15.72
CA LEU A 165 64.52 -45.63 -15.63
C LEU A 165 64.88 -46.31 -16.96
N ASN A 166 64.54 -45.69 -18.09
CA ASN A 166 64.95 -46.17 -19.41
C ASN A 166 66.48 -46.05 -19.61
N ILE A 167 67.10 -44.94 -19.20
CA ILE A 167 68.57 -44.79 -19.24
C ILE A 167 69.27 -45.83 -18.36
N GLN A 168 68.73 -46.13 -17.17
CA GLN A 168 69.26 -47.19 -16.30
C GLN A 168 69.13 -48.57 -16.95
N LYS A 169 67.95 -48.91 -17.48
CA LYS A 169 67.74 -50.17 -18.20
C LYS A 169 68.72 -50.34 -19.36
N ASP A 170 68.93 -49.30 -20.15
CA ASP A 170 69.88 -49.35 -21.27
C ASP A 170 71.31 -49.58 -20.78
N LYS A 171 71.74 -48.91 -19.69
CA LYS A 171 73.04 -49.16 -19.06
C LYS A 171 73.18 -50.60 -18.56
N ASP A 172 72.14 -51.15 -17.93
CA ASP A 172 72.13 -52.53 -17.43
C ASP A 172 72.18 -53.56 -18.58
N ILE A 173 71.48 -53.29 -19.69
CA ILE A 173 71.55 -54.09 -20.91
C ILE A 173 72.97 -54.06 -21.49
N TRP A 174 73.57 -52.87 -21.61
CA TRP A 174 74.93 -52.72 -22.15
C TRP A 174 76.00 -53.35 -21.27
N THR A 175 75.89 -53.25 -19.95
CA THR A 175 76.83 -53.90 -19.01
C THR A 175 76.69 -55.43 -19.03
N SER A 176 75.46 -55.95 -19.11
CA SER A 176 75.19 -57.38 -19.32
C SER A 176 75.75 -57.90 -20.66
N LEU A 177 75.60 -57.13 -21.74
CA LEU A 177 76.16 -57.49 -23.05
C LEU A 177 77.70 -57.48 -23.02
N LYS A 178 78.30 -56.45 -22.40
CA LYS A 178 79.75 -56.29 -22.29
C LYS A 178 80.40 -57.39 -21.44
N SER A 179 79.76 -57.80 -20.35
CA SER A 179 80.24 -58.93 -19.53
C SER A 179 80.16 -60.26 -20.30
N ARG A 180 79.11 -60.51 -21.08
CA ARG A 180 79.02 -61.69 -21.96
C ARG A 180 80.03 -61.70 -23.11
N LEU A 181 80.34 -60.55 -23.70
CA LEU A 181 81.33 -60.42 -24.77
C LEU A 181 82.78 -60.44 -24.25
N GLY A 182 83.02 -59.89 -23.06
CA GLY A 182 84.33 -59.88 -22.39
C GLY A 182 84.71 -61.23 -21.78
N SER A 183 83.74 -62.08 -21.44
CA SER A 183 83.95 -63.43 -20.89
C SER A 183 84.56 -64.45 -21.89
N LYS A 184 84.93 -64.04 -23.11
CA LYS A 184 85.48 -64.94 -24.16
C LYS A 184 86.94 -64.70 -24.51
N LYS A 185 87.70 -64.02 -23.64
CA LYS A 185 89.17 -64.00 -23.65
C LYS A 185 89.63 -64.22 -22.22
N ASP A 186 90.07 -65.44 -21.96
CA ASP A 186 91.02 -65.88 -20.92
C ASP A 186 90.71 -67.36 -20.63
N GLY A 187 91.12 -68.21 -21.57
CA GLY A 187 90.90 -69.65 -21.51
C GLY A 187 91.23 -70.31 -22.85
N GLU A 188 92.51 -70.26 -23.21
CA GLU A 188 93.27 -71.27 -23.99
C GLU A 188 94.54 -70.59 -24.53
N GLY A 189 95.50 -70.41 -23.62
CA GLY A 189 96.92 -70.34 -23.89
C GLY A 189 97.58 -71.31 -22.93
N GLU A 190 98.24 -72.31 -23.52
CA GLU A 190 98.89 -73.52 -22.94
C GLU A 190 97.98 -74.72 -22.65
#